data_AF-A0A1G1BV77-F1
#
_entry.id   AF-A0A1G1BV77-F1
#
_cell.length_a   1.000
_cell.length_b   1.000
_cell.length_c   1.000
_cell.angle_alpha   90.00
_cell.angle_beta   90.00
_cell.angle_gamma   90.00
#
_symmetry.space_group_name_H-M   'P 1'
#
loop_
_entity.id
_entity.type
_entity.pdbx_description
1 polymer ?
#
loop_
_entity_poly.entity_id
_entity_poly.type
_entity_poly.pdbx_seq_one_letter_code
_entity_poly.pdbx_strand_id
1 'polypeptide(L)'
;MSTPERELTPEMRQRLRQKRVELGLTLKAVGMLLGVDWSTVRKWENGLTRRCSITVGPRLERFLRGEFDGELAAAQGGDVVARVREVREALASPYVEECTALSRGGVEAILKRAGTVYNVCANHPKLQRELLRRIETATDAVLAKVATARGQ
;
A
#
# COMPACT_ATOMS: atom_id res chain seq x y z
N MET A 1 -1.87 -19.41 5.93
CA MET A 1 -2.45 -18.46 6.89
C MET A 1 -2.83 -17.21 6.11
N SER A 2 -4.12 -16.98 5.86
CA SER A 2 -4.58 -15.81 5.10
C SER A 2 -4.46 -14.56 5.96
N THR A 3 -3.63 -13.62 5.51
CA THR A 3 -3.52 -12.28 6.11
C THR A 3 -4.90 -11.61 6.14
N PRO A 4 -5.32 -10.96 7.25
CA PRO A 4 -6.62 -10.32 7.29
C PRO A 4 -6.62 -9.08 6.38
N GLU A 5 -7.21 -9.23 5.20
CA GLU A 5 -7.54 -8.12 4.32
C GLU A 5 -8.68 -7.29 4.91
N ARG A 6 -8.65 -5.96 4.75
CA ARG A 6 -9.69 -5.07 5.29
C ARG A 6 -10.78 -4.85 4.24
N GLU A 7 -12.05 -4.99 4.66
CA GLU A 7 -13.20 -4.83 3.76
C GLU A 7 -13.50 -3.35 3.50
N LEU A 8 -13.83 -3.03 2.24
CA LEU A 8 -14.25 -1.72 1.77
C LEU A 8 -15.77 -1.69 1.62
N THR A 9 -16.47 -1.19 2.64
CA THR A 9 -17.93 -1.10 2.62
C THR A 9 -18.43 -0.09 1.56
N PRO A 10 -19.68 -0.18 1.08
CA PRO A 10 -20.26 0.81 0.16
C PRO A 10 -20.15 2.25 0.67
N GLU A 11 -20.36 2.47 1.96
CA GLU A 11 -20.33 3.79 2.61
C GLU A 11 -18.91 4.36 2.58
N MET A 12 -17.89 3.53 2.85
CA MET A 12 -16.48 3.95 2.76
C MET A 12 -16.12 4.39 1.34
N ARG A 13 -16.64 3.70 0.31
CA ARG A 13 -16.38 4.04 -1.10
C ARG A 13 -17.02 5.35 -1.48
N GLN A 14 -18.27 5.56 -1.05
CA GLN A 14 -18.98 6.80 -1.29
C GLN A 14 -18.25 7.96 -0.61
N ARG A 15 -17.83 7.80 0.65
CA ARG A 15 -17.02 8.79 1.37
C ARG A 15 -15.68 9.06 0.70
N LEU A 16 -14.99 8.03 0.21
CA LEU A 16 -13.73 8.18 -0.53
C LEU A 16 -13.92 9.05 -1.77
N ARG A 17 -14.95 8.74 -2.58
CA ARG A 17 -15.28 9.48 -3.80
C ARG A 17 -15.67 10.92 -3.49
N GLN A 18 -16.57 11.11 -2.51
CA GLN A 18 -17.07 12.42 -2.11
C GLN A 18 -15.92 13.31 -1.66
N LYS A 19 -15.10 12.82 -0.74
CA LYS A 19 -13.95 13.54 -0.20
C LYS A 19 -12.93 13.92 -1.28
N ARG A 20 -12.64 12.99 -2.19
CA ARG A 20 -11.75 13.26 -3.34
C ARG A 20 -12.29 14.43 -4.18
N VAL A 21 -13.58 14.45 -4.47
CA VAL A 21 -14.22 15.50 -5.28
C VAL A 21 -14.25 16.84 -4.52
N GLU A 22 -14.58 16.83 -3.23
CA GLU A 22 -14.58 18.03 -2.37
C GLU A 22 -13.20 18.69 -2.30
N LEU A 23 -12.15 17.88 -2.19
CA LEU A 23 -10.77 18.34 -2.17
C LEU A 23 -10.19 18.65 -3.57
N GLY A 24 -10.97 18.48 -4.64
CA GLY A 24 -10.51 18.71 -6.03
C GLY A 24 -9.40 17.75 -6.49
N LEU A 25 -9.27 16.59 -5.85
CA LEU A 25 -8.18 15.65 -6.10
C LEU A 25 -8.46 14.74 -7.30
N THR A 26 -7.45 14.50 -8.12
CA THR A 26 -7.50 13.47 -9.16
C THR A 26 -7.35 12.08 -8.55
N LEU A 27 -7.80 11.04 -9.27
CA LEU A 27 -7.55 9.64 -8.87
C LEU A 27 -6.05 9.34 -8.69
N LYS A 28 -5.20 9.97 -9.51
CA LYS A 28 -3.74 9.84 -9.43
C LYS A 28 -3.17 10.49 -8.18
N ALA A 29 -3.70 11.66 -7.79
CA ALA A 29 -3.33 12.33 -6.55
C ALA A 29 -3.69 11.48 -5.31
N VAL A 30 -4.91 10.94 -5.25
CA VAL A 30 -5.32 10.04 -4.17
C VAL A 30 -4.50 8.75 -4.17
N GLY A 31 -4.21 8.17 -5.33
CA GLY A 31 -3.35 6.99 -5.43
C GLY A 31 -1.95 7.26 -4.88
N MET A 32 -1.34 8.39 -5.26
CA MET A 32 -0.04 8.80 -4.74
C MET A 32 -0.06 8.98 -3.22
N LEU A 33 -1.07 9.67 -2.68
CA LEU A 33 -1.24 9.91 -1.24
C LEU A 33 -1.32 8.60 -0.46
N LEU A 34 -2.11 7.64 -0.96
CA LEU A 34 -2.32 6.35 -0.30
C LEU A 34 -1.23 5.31 -0.61
N GLY A 35 -0.35 5.58 -1.58
CA GLY A 35 0.70 4.68 -2.03
C GLY A 35 0.20 3.52 -2.89
N VAL A 36 -0.86 3.73 -3.68
CA VAL A 36 -1.45 2.75 -4.60
C VAL A 36 -1.58 3.32 -6.01
N ASP A 37 -1.79 2.46 -7.01
CA ASP A 37 -2.05 2.93 -8.37
C ASP A 37 -3.44 3.62 -8.49
N TRP A 38 -3.56 4.58 -9.39
CA TRP A 38 -4.81 5.31 -9.65
C TRP A 38 -5.96 4.37 -10.06
N SER A 39 -5.64 3.27 -10.76
CA SER A 39 -6.64 2.27 -11.17
C SER A 39 -7.18 1.48 -9.98
N THR A 40 -6.38 1.32 -8.92
CA THR A 40 -6.81 0.72 -7.65
C THR A 40 -7.82 1.61 -6.94
N VAL A 41 -7.56 2.92 -6.88
CA VAL A 41 -8.52 3.90 -6.33
C VAL A 41 -9.84 3.89 -7.12
N ARG A 42 -9.76 3.88 -8.46
CA ARG A 42 -10.94 3.77 -9.32
C ARG A 42 -11.76 2.50 -9.02
N LYS A 43 -11.09 1.35 -8.84
CA LYS A 43 -11.75 0.08 -8.49
C LYS A 43 -12.40 0.13 -7.11
N TRP A 44 -11.78 0.83 -6.15
CA TRP A 44 -12.37 1.05 -4.83
C TRP A 44 -13.63 1.90 -4.93
N GLU A 45 -13.58 3.05 -5.59
CA GLU A 45 -14.76 3.91 -5.72
C GLU A 45 -15.92 3.23 -6.47
N ASN A 46 -15.61 2.41 -7.48
CA ASN A 46 -16.62 1.73 -8.31
C ASN A 46 -17.09 0.38 -7.76
N GLY A 47 -16.63 -0.07 -6.60
CA GLY A 47 -17.06 -1.37 -6.06
C GLY A 47 -16.38 -2.61 -6.66
N LEU A 48 -15.47 -2.44 -7.63
CA LEU A 48 -14.83 -3.54 -8.37
C LEU A 48 -13.85 -4.36 -7.51
N THR A 49 -13.43 -3.84 -6.37
CA THR A 49 -12.57 -4.55 -5.42
C THR A 49 -13.10 -4.37 -4.01
N ARG A 50 -13.38 -5.48 -3.33
CA ARG A 50 -14.00 -5.51 -1.99
C ARG A 50 -13.04 -5.27 -0.84
N ARG A 51 -11.75 -5.35 -1.09
CA ARG A 51 -10.73 -5.40 -0.04
C ARG A 51 -9.57 -4.46 -0.34
N CYS A 52 -8.97 -3.90 0.70
CA CYS A 52 -7.70 -3.20 0.62
C CYS A 52 -6.63 -3.92 1.44
N SER A 53 -5.37 -3.74 1.04
CA SER A 53 -4.24 -4.29 1.79
C SER A 53 -4.22 -3.72 3.20
N ILE A 54 -3.84 -4.55 4.16
CA ILE A 54 -3.66 -4.16 5.57
C ILE A 54 -2.71 -2.96 5.73
N THR A 55 -1.75 -2.81 4.83
CA THR A 55 -0.80 -1.69 4.82
C THR A 55 -1.42 -0.35 4.41
N VAL A 56 -2.50 -0.38 3.63
CA VAL A 56 -3.15 0.83 3.12
C VAL A 56 -4.38 1.21 3.96
N GLY A 57 -5.02 0.23 4.60
CA GLY A 57 -6.20 0.43 5.44
C GLY A 57 -6.09 1.61 6.43
N PRO A 58 -5.03 1.68 7.26
CA PRO A 58 -4.85 2.80 8.19
C PRO A 58 -4.72 4.16 7.48
N ARG A 59 -3.96 4.26 6.38
CA ARG A 59 -3.84 5.52 5.61
C ARG A 59 -5.16 5.95 5.01
N LEU A 60 -5.91 4.99 4.47
CA LEU A 60 -7.24 5.24 3.93
C LEU A 60 -8.18 5.76 5.02
N GLU A 61 -8.15 5.21 6.23
CA GLU A 61 -8.98 5.71 7.34
C GLU A 61 -8.61 7.12 7.77
N ARG A 62 -7.31 7.42 7.90
CA ARG A 62 -6.84 8.78 8.23
C ARG A 62 -7.29 9.80 7.17
N PHE A 63 -7.17 9.42 5.90
CA PHE A 63 -7.72 10.20 4.80
C PHE A 63 -9.23 10.39 4.97
N LEU A 64 -10.02 9.33 5.18
CA LEU A 64 -11.47 9.43 5.35
C LEU A 64 -11.90 10.23 6.59
N ARG A 65 -11.08 10.30 7.64
CA ARG A 65 -11.29 11.15 8.82
C ARG A 65 -10.97 12.63 8.58
N GLY A 66 -10.28 12.95 7.49
CA GLY A 66 -9.95 14.34 7.14
C GLY A 66 -8.75 14.91 7.86
N GLU A 67 -7.85 14.06 8.31
CA GLU A 67 -6.61 14.47 8.98
C GLU A 67 -5.68 15.33 8.10
N PHE A 68 -5.94 15.42 6.79
CA PHE A 68 -5.13 16.16 5.82
C PHE A 68 -5.93 17.19 5.02
N ASP A 69 -7.18 17.45 5.41
CA ASP A 69 -8.08 18.29 4.60
C ASP A 69 -7.56 19.73 4.52
N GLY A 70 -6.93 20.24 5.59
CA GLY A 70 -6.34 21.58 5.61
C GLY A 70 -5.18 21.73 4.62
N GLU A 71 -4.24 20.80 4.61
CA GLU A 71 -3.10 20.84 3.69
C GLU A 71 -3.51 20.59 2.24
N LEU A 72 -4.54 19.77 2.01
CA LEU A 72 -5.02 19.42 0.67
C LEU A 72 -5.97 20.47 0.10
N ALA A 73 -6.82 21.11 0.91
CA ALA A 73 -7.74 22.16 0.47
C ALA A 73 -7.00 23.44 0.08
N ALA A 74 -5.86 23.73 0.71
CA ALA A 74 -4.98 24.84 0.34
C ALA A 74 -4.37 24.69 -1.08
N ALA A 75 -4.53 23.54 -1.73
CA ALA A 75 -4.02 23.28 -3.07
C ALA A 75 -4.98 23.68 -4.21
N GLN A 76 -6.18 24.22 -3.90
CA GLN A 76 -7.10 24.70 -4.95
C GLN A 76 -6.49 25.93 -5.66
N GLY A 77 -5.84 25.68 -6.81
CA GLY A 77 -5.17 26.70 -7.64
C GLY A 77 -3.64 26.57 -7.73
N GLY A 78 -3.02 25.62 -7.03
CA GLY A 78 -1.57 25.35 -7.06
C GLY A 78 -1.19 23.96 -7.61
N ASP A 79 0.09 23.58 -7.56
CA ASP A 79 0.55 22.24 -7.92
C ASP A 79 0.11 21.20 -6.86
N VAL A 80 -1.08 20.62 -7.09
CA VAL A 80 -1.68 19.56 -6.27
C VAL A 80 -0.73 18.37 -6.07
N VAL A 81 0.15 18.07 -7.03
CA VAL A 81 1.07 16.93 -6.95
C VAL A 81 2.19 17.21 -5.95
N ALA A 82 2.74 18.43 -5.95
CA ALA A 82 3.73 18.85 -4.98
C ALA A 82 3.20 18.75 -3.55
N ARG A 83 1.98 19.25 -3.31
CA ARG A 83 1.35 19.20 -1.98
C ARG A 83 1.05 17.78 -1.52
N VAL A 84 0.55 16.92 -2.43
CA VAL A 84 0.35 15.50 -2.12
C VAL A 84 1.66 14.80 -1.76
N ARG A 85 2.78 15.18 -2.39
CA ARG A 85 4.10 14.65 -2.01
C ARG A 85 4.48 15.08 -0.60
N GLU A 86 4.31 16.35 -0.24
CA GLU A 86 4.59 16.84 1.12
C GLU A 86 3.74 16.12 2.17
N VAL A 87 2.42 16.01 1.95
CA VAL A 87 1.53 15.29 2.87
C VAL A 87 1.90 13.81 2.95
N ARG A 88 2.32 13.19 1.83
CA ARG A 88 2.78 11.81 1.82
C ARG A 88 4.08 11.62 2.60
N GLU A 89 5.01 12.56 2.54
CA GLU A 89 6.24 12.54 3.33
C GLU A 89 5.92 12.71 4.82
N ALA A 90 5.00 13.60 5.17
CA ALA A 90 4.47 13.72 6.52
C ALA A 90 3.78 12.43 7.00
N LEU A 91 3.04 11.74 6.11
CA LEU A 91 2.42 10.42 6.36
C LEU A 91 3.44 9.28 6.53
N ALA A 92 4.63 9.41 5.92
CA ALA A 92 5.69 8.43 6.04
C ALA A 92 6.33 8.46 7.45
N SER A 93 6.19 9.56 8.20
CA SER A 93 6.88 9.75 9.48
C SER A 93 6.25 8.93 10.65
N PRO A 94 4.93 8.87 10.88
CA PRO A 94 4.35 8.12 12.01
C PRO A 94 4.09 6.65 11.71
N TYR A 95 3.87 6.28 10.44
CA TYR A 95 3.55 4.90 10.07
C TYR A 95 4.80 4.00 10.01
N VAL A 96 5.99 4.62 9.88
CA VAL A 96 7.26 3.89 9.92
C VAL A 96 7.56 3.47 11.37
N GLU A 97 7.23 4.24 12.40
CA GLU A 97 7.50 3.87 13.82
C GLU A 97 6.74 2.62 14.30
N GLU A 98 5.45 2.49 13.98
CA GLU A 98 4.63 1.36 14.45
C GLU A 98 4.96 0.03 13.71
N CYS A 99 5.37 0.12 12.44
CA CYS A 99 5.89 -1.03 11.69
C CYS A 99 7.38 -1.32 11.96
N THR A 100 8.19 -0.31 12.33
CA THR A 100 9.60 -0.51 12.72
C THR A 100 9.73 -1.10 14.12
N ALA A 101 8.78 -0.83 15.02
CA ALA A 101 8.67 -1.53 16.30
C ALA A 101 8.51 -3.06 16.13
N LEU A 102 7.88 -3.50 15.02
CA LEU A 102 7.65 -4.91 14.70
C LEU A 102 8.77 -5.57 13.89
N SER A 103 9.76 -4.82 13.39
CA SER A 103 10.87 -5.42 12.64
C SER A 103 12.08 -4.50 12.54
N ARG A 104 13.16 -4.90 13.21
CA ARG A 104 14.53 -4.39 13.03
C ARG A 104 14.92 -4.44 11.54
N GLY A 105 14.70 -3.35 10.79
CA GLY A 105 15.29 -2.96 9.50
C GLY A 105 15.22 -3.90 8.28
N GLY A 106 15.48 -5.20 8.44
CA GLY A 106 15.57 -6.18 7.35
C GLY A 106 14.21 -6.52 6.74
N VAL A 107 13.18 -6.70 7.57
CA VAL A 107 11.84 -7.08 7.08
C VAL A 107 11.18 -5.93 6.34
N GLU A 108 11.40 -4.68 6.75
CA GLU A 108 10.89 -3.51 6.04
C GLU A 108 11.46 -3.42 4.62
N ALA A 109 12.78 -3.58 4.48
CA ALA A 109 13.43 -3.59 3.18
C ALA A 109 12.92 -4.75 2.29
N ILE A 110 12.65 -5.90 2.89
CA ILE A 110 12.07 -7.07 2.19
C ILE A 110 10.64 -6.80 1.75
N LEU A 111 9.78 -6.23 2.61
CA LEU A 111 8.39 -5.94 2.29
C LEU A 111 8.26 -4.86 1.21
N LYS A 112 9.09 -3.80 1.26
CA LYS A 112 9.16 -2.79 0.19
C LYS A 112 9.58 -3.42 -1.14
N ARG A 113 10.63 -4.24 -1.15
CA ARG A 113 11.08 -4.96 -2.36
C ARG A 113 9.99 -5.91 -2.86
N ALA A 114 9.32 -6.64 -1.98
CA ALA A 114 8.24 -7.56 -2.35
C ALA A 114 7.05 -6.82 -2.99
N GLY A 115 6.67 -5.64 -2.48
CA GLY A 115 5.65 -4.79 -3.10
C GLY A 115 6.04 -4.31 -4.50
N THR A 116 7.28 -3.86 -4.68
CA THR A 116 7.82 -3.48 -6.01
C THR A 116 7.81 -4.66 -6.98
N VAL A 117 8.27 -5.82 -6.51
CA VAL A 117 8.34 -7.05 -7.30
C VAL A 117 6.94 -7.53 -7.70
N TYR A 118 5.96 -7.47 -6.80
CA TYR A 118 4.57 -7.80 -7.11
C TYR A 118 4.01 -6.92 -8.24
N ASN A 119 4.25 -5.61 -8.19
CA ASN A 119 3.81 -4.67 -9.23
C ASN A 119 4.47 -4.95 -10.60
N VAL A 120 5.75 -5.34 -10.61
CA VAL A 120 6.47 -5.73 -11.84
C VAL A 120 5.93 -7.06 -12.38
N CYS A 121 5.68 -8.03 -11.51
CA CYS A 121 5.20 -9.35 -11.93
C CYS A 121 3.75 -9.34 -12.41
N ALA A 122 2.91 -8.43 -11.91
CA ALA A 122 1.49 -8.33 -12.28
C ALA A 122 1.26 -8.14 -13.79
N ASN A 123 2.24 -7.55 -14.50
CA ASN A 123 2.15 -7.29 -15.94
C ASN A 123 3.10 -8.18 -16.78
N HIS A 124 3.84 -9.11 -16.16
CA HIS A 124 4.85 -9.93 -16.85
C HIS A 124 4.84 -11.40 -16.39
N PRO A 125 4.02 -12.27 -17.02
CA PRO A 125 3.81 -13.67 -16.61
C PRO A 125 5.06 -14.56 -16.67
N LYS A 126 6.04 -14.23 -17.53
CA LYS A 126 7.33 -14.95 -17.60
C LYS A 126 8.22 -14.61 -16.40
N LEU A 127 8.28 -13.33 -16.02
CA LEU A 127 9.05 -12.87 -14.85
C LEU A 127 8.44 -13.38 -13.54
N GLN A 128 7.12 -13.42 -13.46
CA GLN A 128 6.41 -13.99 -12.31
C GLN A 128 6.79 -15.46 -12.07
N ARG A 129 6.80 -16.28 -13.12
CA ARG A 129 7.16 -17.70 -13.02
C ARG A 129 8.60 -17.90 -12.56
N GLU A 130 9.54 -17.15 -13.14
CA GLU A 130 10.96 -17.29 -12.77
C GLU A 130 11.24 -16.79 -11.34
N LEU A 131 10.56 -15.72 -10.91
CA LEU A 131 10.67 -15.23 -9.54
C LEU A 131 10.14 -16.27 -8.53
N LEU A 132 8.94 -16.81 -8.75
CA LEU A 132 8.34 -17.80 -7.86
C LEU A 132 9.26 -19.02 -7.72
N ARG A 133 9.76 -19.54 -8.84
CA ARG A 133 10.71 -20.66 -8.86
C ARG A 133 11.97 -20.38 -8.02
N ARG A 134 12.51 -19.16 -8.10
CA ARG A 134 13.69 -18.76 -7.32
C ARG A 134 13.40 -18.59 -5.84
N ILE A 135 12.23 -18.08 -5.48
CA ILE A 135 11.80 -17.96 -4.08
C ILE A 135 11.62 -19.34 -3.46
N GLU A 136 10.96 -20.27 -4.16
CA GLU A 136 10.79 -21.66 -3.73
C GLU A 136 12.16 -22.32 -3.51
N THR A 137 13.06 -22.24 -4.50
CA THR A 137 14.41 -22.79 -4.42
C THR A 137 15.18 -22.24 -3.20
N ALA A 138 15.10 -20.93 -2.96
CA ALA A 138 15.76 -20.31 -1.81
C ALA A 138 15.13 -20.75 -0.48
N THR A 139 13.80 -20.92 -0.44
CA THR A 139 13.06 -21.37 0.73
C THR A 139 13.42 -22.80 1.10
N ASP A 140 13.45 -23.70 0.13
CA ASP A 140 13.85 -25.11 0.31
C ASP A 140 15.27 -25.21 0.86
N ALA A 141 16.20 -24.40 0.31
CA ALA A 141 17.58 -24.36 0.77
C ALA A 141 17.72 -23.88 2.23
N VAL A 142 16.88 -22.95 2.67
CA VAL A 142 16.86 -22.47 4.05
C VAL A 142 16.23 -23.51 4.98
N LEU A 143 15.11 -24.11 4.57
CA LEU A 143 14.43 -25.15 5.36
C LEU A 143 15.33 -26.36 5.59
N ALA A 144 16.09 -26.78 4.58
CA ALA A 144 17.08 -27.85 4.71
C ALA A 144 18.17 -27.51 5.75
N LYS A 145 18.66 -26.26 5.78
CA LYS A 145 19.64 -25.79 6.76
C LYS A 145 19.08 -25.72 8.18
N VAL A 146 17.81 -25.32 8.33
CA VAL A 146 17.16 -25.24 9.64
C VAL A 146 16.82 -26.63 10.18
N ALA A 147 16.42 -27.56 9.32
CA ALA A 147 16.14 -28.95 9.70
C ALA A 147 17.41 -29.68 10.17
N THR A 148 18.54 -29.46 9.50
CA THR A 148 19.84 -30.02 9.90
C THR A 148 20.39 -29.40 11.19
N ALA A 149 20.16 -28.11 11.42
CA ALA A 149 20.56 -27.42 12.66
C ALA A 149 19.76 -27.82 13.91
N ARG A 150 18.61 -28.50 13.76
CA ARG A 150 17.78 -29.01 14.88
C ARG A 150 18.08 -30.47 15.26
N GLY A 151 18.93 -31.15 14.50
CA GLY A 151 19.32 -32.56 14.74
C GLY A 151 20.69 -32.75 15.40
N GLN A 152 21.31 -31.67 15.89
CA GLN A 152 22.57 -31.65 16.65
C GLN A 152 22.33 -31.25 18.09
#